data_AF-A0A1R0ZUJ0-F1
#
_entry.id   AF-A0A1R0ZUJ0-F1
#
_cell.length_a   1.000
_cell.length_b   1.000
_cell.length_c   1.000
_cell.angle_alpha   90.00
_cell.angle_beta   90.00
_cell.angle_gamma   90.00
#
_symmetry.space_group_name_H-M   'P 1'
#
loop_
_entity.id
_entity.type
_entity.pdbx_description
1 polymer ?
#
loop_
_entity_poly.entity_id
_entity_poly.type
_entity_poly.pdbx_seq_one_letter_code
_entity_poly.pdbx_strand_id
1 'polypeptide(L)' 'MSTIKAVGLYRYLPIENSESLLDLQLEKPSATGRDLLVRVKAVAVNPVDYKVRSPKEKVEA' A
#
# COMPACT_ATOMS: atom_id res chain seq x y z
N MET A 1 -5.04 5.57 -19.33
CA MET A 1 -3.89 5.76 -18.43
C MET A 1 -3.12 4.45 -18.26
N SER A 2 -1.81 4.49 -17.96
CA SER A 2 -1.08 3.28 -17.55
C SER A 2 -1.33 3.00 -16.07
N THR A 3 -1.67 1.76 -15.70
CA THR A 3 -1.84 1.34 -14.30
C THR A 3 -0.59 0.66 -13.75
N ILE A 4 -0.50 0.55 -12.43
CA ILE A 4 0.50 -0.21 -11.69
C ILE A 4 -0.17 -1.15 -10.68
N LYS A 5 0.49 -2.28 -10.39
CA LYS A 5 0.09 -3.16 -9.29
C LYS A 5 0.57 -2.58 -7.97
N ALA A 6 -0.26 -2.67 -6.93
CA ALA A 6 0.06 -2.25 -5.58
C ALA A 6 -0.55 -3.22 -4.56
N VAL A 7 -0.05 -3.17 -3.32
CA VAL A 7 -0.64 -3.85 -2.17
C VAL A 7 -1.06 -2.79 -1.16
N GLY A 8 -2.32 -2.81 -0.72
CA GLY A 8 -2.87 -1.80 0.19
C GLY A 8 -3.97 -2.34 1.10
N LEU A 9 -4.65 -1.45 1.82
CA LEU A 9 -5.79 -1.78 2.68
C LEU A 9 -6.83 -0.65 2.63
N TYR A 10 -8.10 -0.99 2.80
CA TYR A 10 -9.18 -0.03 3.09
C TYR A 10 -9.56 -0.05 4.57
N ARG A 11 -9.43 -1.20 5.23
CA ARG A 11 -9.76 -1.41 6.65
C ARG A 11 -8.54 -1.89 7.41
N TYR A 12 -8.34 -1.37 8.61
CA TYR A 12 -7.24 -1.80 9.47
C TYR A 12 -7.67 -3.05 10.26
N LEU A 13 -7.35 -4.23 9.72
CA LEU A 13 -7.79 -5.52 10.24
C LEU A 13 -6.58 -6.38 10.71
N PRO A 14 -6.79 -7.36 11.61
CA PRO A 14 -5.79 -8.39 11.93
C PRO A 14 -5.23 -9.04 10.65
N ILE A 15 -3.97 -9.47 10.65
CA ILE A 15 -3.31 -9.98 9.43
C ILE A 15 -3.92 -11.29 8.93
N GLU A 16 -4.58 -12.04 9.81
CA GLU A 16 -5.29 -13.28 9.52
C GLU A 16 -6.56 -13.02 8.70
N ASN A 17 -7.06 -11.78 8.66
CA ASN A 17 -8.21 -11.43 7.84
C ASN A 17 -7.79 -11.28 6.37
N SER A 18 -8.54 -11.91 5.46
CA SER A 18 -8.27 -11.89 4.02
C SER A 18 -8.34 -10.50 3.38
N GLU A 19 -9.05 -9.55 4.00
CA GLU A 19 -9.15 -8.17 3.52
C GLU A 19 -8.13 -7.23 4.18
N SER A 20 -7.19 -7.80 4.94
CA SER A 20 -6.22 -7.01 5.69
C SER A 20 -5.09 -6.43 4.84
N LEU A 21 -4.86 -7.02 3.66
CA LEU A 21 -4.05 -6.51 2.55
C LEU A 21 -4.66 -6.99 1.23
N LEU A 22 -4.72 -6.12 0.23
CA LEU A 22 -5.40 -6.34 -1.04
C LEU A 22 -4.45 -6.06 -2.21
N ASP A 23 -4.54 -6.88 -3.26
CA ASP A 23 -3.95 -6.57 -4.56
C ASP A 23 -4.79 -5.50 -5.28
N LEU A 24 -4.15 -4.40 -5.65
CA LEU A 24 -4.79 -3.23 -6.25
C LEU A 24 -4.18 -2.88 -7.61
N GLN A 25 -5.00 -2.27 -8.46
CA GLN A 25 -4.56 -1.62 -9.70
C GLN A 25 -4.76 -0.12 -9.53
N LEU A 26 -3.66 0.64 -9.53
CA LEU A 26 -3.68 2.09 -9.33
C LEU A 26 -3.17 2.81 -10.57
N GLU A 27 -3.54 4.07 -10.74
CA GLU A 27 -2.94 4.89 -11.79
C GLU A 27 -1.44 5.06 -11.53
N LYS A 28 -0.63 4.95 -12.59
CA LYS A 28 0.81 5.17 -12.48
C LYS A 28 1.04 6.65 -12.14
N PRO A 29 1.74 6.97 -11.03
CA PRO A 29 2.03 8.35 -10.69
C PRO A 29 3.07 8.95 -11.65
N SER A 30 3.07 10.27 -11.75
CA SER A 30 4.09 11.04 -12.46
C SER A 30 4.94 11.79 -11.44
N ALA A 31 6.26 11.63 -11.49
CA ALA A 31 7.17 12.38 -10.64
C ALA A 31 7.19 13.87 -11.05
N THR A 32 7.23 14.76 -10.06
CA THR A 32 7.28 16.22 -10.28
C THR A 32 8.38 16.86 -9.44
N GLY A 33 8.86 18.04 -9.82
CA GLY A 33 9.87 18.77 -9.05
C GLY A 33 11.15 17.97 -8.80
N ARG A 34 11.36 17.49 -7.57
CA ARG A 34 12.54 16.72 -7.12
C ARG A 34 12.24 15.24 -6.85
N ASP A 35 11.05 14.76 -7.22
CA ASP A 35 10.66 13.37 -6.99
C ASP A 35 11.33 12.42 -7.99
N LEU A 36 11.52 11.15 -7.57
CA LEU A 36 11.95 10.07 -8.43
C LEU A 36 10.85 9.03 -8.57
N LEU A 37 10.52 8.65 -9.81
CA LEU A 37 9.65 7.53 -10.09
C LEU A 37 10.48 6.24 -10.21
N VAL A 38 10.53 5.47 -9.12
CA VAL A 38 11.33 4.24 -9.05
C VAL A 38 10.50 3.02 -9.47
N ARG A 39 11.04 2.21 -10.38
CA ARG A 39 10.51 0.87 -10.68
C ARG A 39 10.99 -0.11 -9.62
N VAL A 40 10.17 -0.30 -8.59
CA VAL A 40 10.46 -1.20 -7.46
C VAL A 40 10.68 -2.65 -7.94
N LYS A 41 11.75 -3.29 -7.44
CA LYS A 41 12.10 -4.68 -7.76
C LYS A 41 11.88 -5.64 -6.58
N ALA A 42 12.08 -5.15 -5.36
CA ALA A 42 11.87 -5.88 -4.12
C ALA A 42 11.60 -4.89 -2.99
N VAL A 43 10.96 -5.37 -1.92
CA VAL A 43 10.70 -4.65 -0.67
C VAL A 43 10.96 -5.59 0.51
N ALA A 44 11.22 -5.02 1.69
CA ALA A 44 11.35 -5.75 2.95
C ALA A 44 10.23 -5.33 3.92
N VAL A 45 9.87 -6.22 4.84
CA VAL A 45 8.90 -5.93 5.91
C VAL A 45 9.66 -5.62 7.20
N ASN A 46 9.27 -4.55 7.88
CA ASN A 46 9.85 -4.03 9.11
C ASN A 46 8.77 -3.89 10.20
N PRO A 47 9.15 -3.67 11.48
CA PRO A 47 8.18 -3.50 12.55
C PRO A 47 7.23 -2.30 12.37
N VAL A 48 7.65 -1.25 11.66
CA VAL A 48 6.78 -0.11 11.38
C VAL A 48 5.59 -0.50 10.51
N ASP A 49 5.78 -1.45 9.59
CA ASP A 49 4.74 -1.85 8.64
C ASP A 49 3.52 -2.43 9.35
N TYR A 50 3.72 -3.33 10.32
CA TYR A 50 2.60 -3.88 11.10
C TYR A 50 2.02 -2.86 12.10
N LYS A 51 2.84 -1.94 12.62
CA LYS A 51 2.39 -0.87 13.53
C LYS A 51 1.47 0.12 12.82
N VAL A 52 1.83 0.55 11.61
CA VAL A 52 1.04 1.49 10.80
C VAL A 52 -0.33 0.89 10.46
N ARG A 53 -0.36 -0.40 10.06
CA ARG A 53 -1.60 -1.12 9.73
C ARG A 53 -2.32 -1.74 10.94
N SER A 54 -1.89 -1.48 12.17
CA SER A 54 -2.51 -2.09 13.36
C SER A 54 -4.02 -1.77 13.42
N PRO A 55 -4.85 -2.70 13.92
CA PRO A 55 -6.30 -2.55 13.88
C PRO A 55 -6.80 -1.25 14.52
N LYS A 56 -7.70 -0.56 13.80
CA LYS A 56 -8.39 0.67 14.24
C LYS A 56 -9.65 0.89 13.41
N GLU A 57 -10.58 1.70 13.92
CA GLU A 57 -11.91 1.88 13.32
C GLU A 57 -11.92 2.63 11.98
N LYS A 58 -10.82 3.32 11.64
CA LYS A 58 -10.74 4.12 10.41
C LYS A 58 -10.91 3.24 9.16
N VAL A 59 -11.67 3.73 8.19
CA VAL A 59 -11.72 3.20 6.83
C VAL A 59 -11.07 4.22 5.89
N GLU A 60 -10.10 3.78 5.09
CA GLU A 60 -9.46 4.62 4.06
C GLU A 60 -10.39 4.74 2.85
N ALA A 61 -10.35 5.90 2.18
CA ALA A 61 -11.17 6.23 1.02
C ALA A 61 -10.64 5.61 -0.28
#